data_AF-A0A2V3DWR4-F1
#
_entry.id   AF-A0A2V3DWR4-F1
#
_cell.length_a   1.000
_cell.length_b   1.000
_cell.length_c   1.000
_cell.angle_alpha   90.00
_cell.angle_beta   90.00
_cell.angle_gamma   90.00
#
_symmetry.space_group_name_H-M   'P 1'
#
loop_
_entity.id
_entity.type
_entity.pdbx_description
1 polymer ?
#
loop_
_entity_poly.entity_id
_entity_poly.type
_entity_poly.pdbx_seq_one_letter_code
_entity_poly.pdbx_strand_id
1 'polypeptide(L)'
;MHSPVPNRRFTARKFTAAAATAAVAAAALLGGSATAMAATSTVTATDSFNRSVSSGWGAADSGGTWTATAGTTLVNGSSGNLVIKNGQGFSNSLSGFSSRTSDTQIAFSLNKLPVAGDMYMYITPRQAGKNEYRLKVKVSPNGAVRFDAVRIVNGAETLLQSAAGGFTAKASGTINVKVSLKGLDKTTLSAVVWPSGSPLPANQLTVTDSTAALQTTGTVALGGYLSGSATNAPITVRYDNLKVSGSTENNTALPGTPSLDQGRDSLVPGAYKPSESTTGVLSGTALKPYNTSGAPLIITQDGTVLDGMEIWGDIKVRAANVTIKNSRLHGGVEIPKSNTGVVDANDAKVKNLVVQDSTIIPQSPSYYRDGIVGHDYTALRNHIKGTNDGLGIFNRPTGPAAANVTAKGNYIHALTYWSKDPAHKDGTHNDGIQLQGGENILISGNNIVGDVVPGKGSAAPVRGLYTTTAMLLQQHVTKLKNVVVEQNYVDGGFTSITIDHSANKQSHIDITVRNNYLGHNQYAWDGAKYPIRVVDRAASTVTGLSTNKWADTKTPLTEGTNKGIYFNK
;
A
#
# COMPACT_ATOMS: atom_id res chain seq x y z
N MET A 1 -90.56 -12.15 28.42
CA MET A 1 -89.47 -11.20 28.72
C MET A 1 -88.39 -11.94 29.49
N HIS A 2 -87.13 -11.61 29.22
CA HIS A 2 -85.97 -11.91 30.07
C HIS A 2 -85.63 -13.38 30.37
N SER A 3 -84.58 -13.84 29.65
CA SER A 3 -83.30 -14.39 30.16
C SER A 3 -83.25 -15.27 31.42
N PRO A 4 -82.20 -16.11 31.58
CA PRO A 4 -81.49 -16.92 30.58
C PRO A 4 -81.01 -18.32 31.10
N VAL A 5 -80.31 -19.06 30.21
CA VAL A 5 -79.36 -20.20 30.43
C VAL A 5 -79.90 -21.54 31.03
N PRO A 6 -79.20 -22.71 30.93
CA PRO A 6 -77.99 -23.07 30.17
C PRO A 6 -77.93 -24.49 29.53
N ASN A 7 -76.81 -24.72 28.81
CA ASN A 7 -76.04 -25.97 28.60
C ASN A 7 -76.56 -27.07 27.65
N ARG A 8 -75.75 -27.45 26.65
CA ARG A 8 -74.84 -28.62 26.66
C ARG A 8 -74.15 -28.88 25.30
N ARG A 9 -72.89 -29.33 25.42
CA ARG A 9 -71.96 -30.03 24.49
C ARG A 9 -72.57 -30.75 23.26
N PHE A 10 -71.93 -30.69 22.08
CA PHE A 10 -70.81 -31.55 21.59
C PHE A 10 -70.65 -31.45 20.04
N THR A 11 -69.38 -31.50 19.60
CA THR A 11 -68.82 -31.97 18.30
C THR A 11 -69.35 -31.47 16.95
N ALA A 12 -68.44 -30.96 16.10
CA ALA A 12 -68.01 -31.63 14.85
C ALA A 12 -66.98 -30.78 14.09
N ARG A 13 -66.08 -31.46 13.36
CA ARG A 13 -65.00 -30.91 12.54
C ARG A 13 -65.47 -29.92 11.46
N LYS A 14 -64.70 -28.86 11.21
CA LYS A 14 -64.45 -28.33 9.85
C LYS A 14 -63.04 -27.71 9.77
N PHE A 15 -62.31 -28.10 8.73
CA PHE A 15 -61.24 -27.27 8.16
C PHE A 15 -61.88 -26.25 7.23
N THR A 16 -61.46 -24.99 7.32
CA THR A 16 -61.21 -24.13 6.16
C THR A 16 -60.35 -22.94 6.58
N ALA A 17 -59.43 -22.58 5.70
CA ALA A 17 -58.35 -21.62 5.88
C ALA A 17 -58.79 -20.21 6.29
N ALA A 18 -57.96 -19.56 7.12
CA ALA A 18 -58.00 -18.13 7.34
C ALA A 18 -56.60 -17.55 7.08
N ALA A 19 -56.57 -16.54 6.21
CA ALA A 19 -55.42 -15.66 6.01
C ALA A 19 -55.16 -14.89 7.32
N ALA A 20 -53.89 -14.77 7.70
CA ALA A 20 -53.45 -13.87 8.76
C ALA A 20 -52.21 -13.11 8.32
N THR A 21 -52.38 -11.79 8.26
CA THR A 21 -51.36 -10.75 8.21
C THR A 21 -50.34 -10.95 9.33
N ALA A 22 -49.06 -11.07 8.96
CA ALA A 22 -47.96 -11.12 9.92
C ALA A 22 -47.55 -9.69 10.32
N ALA A 23 -47.95 -9.28 11.51
CA ALA A 23 -47.22 -8.28 12.28
C ALA A 23 -46.25 -9.04 13.20
N VAL A 24 -44.94 -8.92 12.96
CA VAL A 24 -43.92 -9.36 13.92
C VAL A 24 -43.24 -8.13 14.48
N ALA A 25 -43.45 -7.91 15.77
CA ALA A 25 -42.84 -6.87 16.57
C ALA A 25 -41.32 -7.08 16.69
N ALA A 26 -40.58 -5.98 16.57
CA ALA A 26 -39.16 -5.90 16.82
C ALA A 26 -38.86 -6.09 18.31
N ALA A 27 -38.17 -7.17 18.66
CA ALA A 27 -37.42 -7.28 19.91
C ALA A 27 -35.94 -7.05 19.58
N ALA A 28 -35.44 -5.87 19.94
CA ALA A 28 -34.04 -5.53 19.89
C ALA A 28 -33.25 -6.39 20.89
N LEU A 29 -32.50 -7.38 20.39
CA LEU A 29 -31.39 -7.96 21.14
C LEU A 29 -30.19 -7.03 21.02
N LEU A 30 -29.92 -6.29 22.10
CA LEU A 30 -28.66 -5.64 22.41
C LEU A 30 -27.56 -6.70 22.56
N GLY A 31 -27.07 -7.22 21.44
CA GLY A 31 -25.82 -7.94 21.33
C GLY A 31 -24.79 -7.03 20.71
N GLY A 32 -24.40 -5.98 21.43
CA GLY A 32 -23.22 -5.19 21.06
C GLY A 32 -22.00 -6.07 21.20
N SER A 33 -21.59 -6.74 20.13
CA SER A 33 -20.22 -7.24 20.03
C SER A 33 -19.32 -6.01 20.12
N ALA A 34 -18.71 -5.82 21.28
CA ALA A 34 -17.60 -4.89 21.41
C ALA A 34 -16.66 -5.13 20.22
N THR A 35 -16.42 -4.09 19.44
CA THR A 35 -15.38 -4.11 18.40
C THR A 35 -14.12 -4.64 19.05
N ALA A 36 -13.71 -5.86 18.70
CA ALA A 36 -12.41 -6.37 19.12
C ALA A 36 -11.38 -5.31 18.71
N MET A 37 -10.68 -4.75 19.70
CA MET A 37 -9.55 -3.87 19.41
C MET A 37 -8.64 -4.59 18.42
N ALA A 38 -8.37 -3.97 17.28
CA ALA A 38 -7.48 -4.52 16.27
C ALA A 38 -6.17 -4.93 16.96
N ALA A 39 -5.81 -6.22 16.89
CA ALA A 39 -4.51 -6.67 17.34
C ALA A 39 -3.46 -6.02 16.42
N THR A 40 -2.80 -4.97 16.90
CA THR A 40 -1.58 -4.47 16.28
C THR A 40 -0.55 -5.57 16.43
N SER A 41 -0.16 -6.25 15.34
CA SER A 41 1.09 -7.00 15.38
C SER A 41 2.20 -5.98 15.62
N THR A 42 2.86 -6.12 16.76
CA THR A 42 4.00 -5.31 17.13
C THR A 42 5.20 -5.87 16.39
N VAL A 43 5.81 -5.09 15.49
CA VAL A 43 7.18 -5.42 15.07
C VAL A 43 8.08 -4.99 16.20
N THR A 44 8.87 -5.92 16.69
CA THR A 44 9.84 -5.64 17.72
C THR A 44 11.23 -5.89 17.17
N ALA A 45 12.16 -5.02 17.55
CA ALA A 45 13.57 -5.30 17.45
C ALA A 45 14.18 -5.09 18.82
N THR A 46 15.03 -6.02 19.24
CA THR A 46 15.70 -5.95 20.53
C THR A 46 17.16 -6.33 20.37
N ASP A 47 18.01 -5.62 21.11
CA ASP A 47 19.41 -5.98 21.19
C ASP A 47 19.94 -5.66 22.59
N SER A 48 20.19 -6.71 23.37
CA SER A 48 20.85 -6.63 24.67
C SER A 48 22.37 -6.51 24.56
N PHE A 49 22.94 -6.75 23.38
CA PHE A 49 24.39 -6.71 23.14
C PHE A 49 25.22 -7.62 24.07
N ASN A 50 24.64 -8.69 24.60
CA ASN A 50 25.31 -9.64 25.50
C ASN A 50 26.23 -10.65 24.77
N ARG A 51 26.34 -10.54 23.45
CA ARG A 51 27.21 -11.38 22.61
C ARG A 51 28.62 -10.80 22.49
N SER A 52 29.57 -11.62 22.05
CA SER A 52 30.93 -11.20 21.70
C SER A 52 31.15 -11.28 20.20
N VAL A 53 31.45 -10.14 19.58
CA VAL A 53 31.72 -10.00 18.14
C VAL A 53 32.91 -9.06 17.98
N SER A 54 34.01 -9.55 17.39
CA SER A 54 35.27 -8.80 17.28
C SER A 54 35.27 -7.72 16.19
N SER A 55 34.34 -7.79 15.23
CA SER A 55 34.15 -6.82 14.16
C SER A 55 32.68 -6.68 13.79
N GLY A 56 32.16 -5.46 13.87
CA GLY A 56 30.74 -5.19 13.67
C GLY A 56 29.91 -5.51 14.92
N TRP A 57 28.60 -5.28 14.80
CA TRP A 57 27.66 -5.69 15.83
C TRP A 57 27.03 -7.06 15.57
N GLY A 58 27.04 -7.59 14.35
CA GLY A 58 26.46 -8.90 14.05
C GLY A 58 24.92 -8.92 14.13
N ALA A 59 24.34 -10.09 14.44
CA ALA A 59 22.89 -10.26 14.59
C ALA A 59 22.39 -9.70 15.93
N ALA A 60 21.32 -8.90 15.90
CA ALA A 60 20.59 -8.51 17.11
C ALA A 60 19.79 -9.69 17.68
N ASP A 61 19.36 -9.60 18.94
CA ASP A 61 18.52 -10.63 19.57
C ASP A 61 17.18 -10.81 18.84
N SER A 62 16.64 -9.71 18.30
CA SER A 62 15.48 -9.69 17.41
C SER A 62 15.54 -8.49 16.47
N GLY A 63 15.04 -8.63 15.24
CA GLY A 63 15.08 -7.58 14.23
C GLY A 63 16.22 -7.69 13.22
N GLY A 64 16.88 -8.84 13.10
CA GLY A 64 17.84 -9.12 12.02
C GLY A 64 19.28 -8.69 12.31
N THR A 65 20.09 -8.57 11.26
CA THR A 65 21.51 -8.21 11.37
C THR A 65 21.71 -6.70 11.31
N TRP A 66 22.63 -6.19 12.13
CA TRP A 66 23.15 -4.84 11.95
C TRP A 66 23.96 -4.77 10.66
N THR A 67 23.74 -3.73 9.87
CA THR A 67 24.53 -3.48 8.67
C THR A 67 25.99 -3.30 9.05
N ALA A 68 26.88 -4.02 8.36
CA ALA A 68 28.30 -3.80 8.49
C ALA A 68 28.71 -2.63 7.57
N THR A 69 28.83 -1.40 8.08
CA THR A 69 29.56 -0.35 7.34
C THR A 69 30.00 0.86 8.19
N ALA A 70 31.30 1.19 8.03
CA ALA A 70 32.06 2.37 8.44
C ALA A 70 32.31 2.59 9.96
N GLY A 71 33.59 2.77 10.32
CA GLY A 71 34.06 2.93 11.71
C GLY A 71 34.45 1.63 12.41
N THR A 72 35.04 1.75 13.61
CA THR A 72 35.41 0.60 14.44
C THR A 72 34.26 0.25 15.39
N THR A 73 33.58 -0.85 15.11
CA THR A 73 32.47 -1.38 15.92
C THR A 73 32.75 -2.80 16.40
N LEU A 74 32.32 -3.13 17.61
CA LEU A 74 32.41 -4.45 18.20
C LEU A 74 31.32 -4.67 19.26
N VAL A 75 31.06 -5.91 19.64
CA VAL A 75 30.28 -6.25 20.84
C VAL A 75 31.18 -7.02 21.79
N ASN A 76 31.25 -6.61 23.05
CA ASN A 76 32.22 -7.14 24.02
C ASN A 76 31.57 -8.01 25.12
N GLY A 77 30.39 -8.56 24.87
CA GLY A 77 29.62 -9.35 25.84
C GLY A 77 28.74 -8.52 26.77
N SER A 78 28.76 -7.18 26.66
CA SER A 78 27.94 -6.31 27.52
C SER A 78 27.43 -5.03 26.86
N SER A 79 27.85 -4.72 25.63
CA SER A 79 27.48 -3.48 24.94
C SER A 79 27.89 -3.48 23.47
N GLY A 80 27.10 -2.81 22.63
CA GLY A 80 27.47 -2.45 21.27
C GLY A 80 28.39 -1.24 21.30
N ASN A 81 29.67 -1.44 21.00
CA ASN A 81 30.68 -0.40 21.05
C ASN A 81 30.85 0.24 19.67
N LEU A 82 30.87 1.57 19.64
CA LEU A 82 31.22 2.39 18.48
C LEU A 82 32.38 3.31 18.89
N VAL A 83 33.57 3.06 18.33
CA VAL A 83 34.80 3.81 18.63
C VAL A 83 34.97 4.90 17.57
N ILE A 84 34.88 6.16 18.00
CA ILE A 84 34.84 7.32 17.10
C ILE A 84 36.07 8.20 17.30
N LYS A 85 36.81 8.47 16.22
CA LYS A 85 37.91 9.45 16.23
C LYS A 85 37.38 10.87 15.96
N ASN A 86 38.19 11.88 16.21
CA ASN A 86 37.80 13.27 15.97
C ASN A 86 37.40 13.49 14.50
N GLY A 87 36.29 14.19 14.29
CA GLY A 87 35.76 14.51 12.96
C GLY A 87 35.08 13.34 12.24
N GLN A 88 35.00 12.16 12.85
CA GLN A 88 34.33 11.00 12.27
C GLN A 88 32.89 10.87 12.74
N GLY A 89 32.03 10.36 11.86
CA GLY A 89 30.68 9.97 12.22
C GLY A 89 30.12 8.87 11.33
N PHE A 90 29.40 7.94 11.94
CA PHE A 90 28.89 6.72 11.30
C PHE A 90 27.52 6.35 11.87
N SER A 91 26.79 5.48 11.18
CA SER A 91 25.52 4.91 11.64
C SER A 91 25.38 3.49 11.10
N ASN A 92 24.88 2.59 11.93
CA ASN A 92 24.56 1.21 11.56
C ASN A 92 23.05 1.03 11.69
N SER A 93 22.42 0.44 10.67
CA SER A 93 20.98 0.19 10.64
C SER A 93 20.66 -1.30 10.86
N LEU A 94 19.42 -1.59 11.24
CA LEU A 94 19.00 -2.93 11.64
C LEU A 94 18.09 -3.55 10.56
N SER A 95 18.57 -4.57 9.85
CA SER A 95 17.96 -5.01 8.59
C SER A 95 16.57 -5.64 8.68
N GLY A 96 16.18 -6.20 9.83
CA GLY A 96 14.92 -6.92 10.02
C GLY A 96 13.81 -6.11 10.71
N PHE A 97 14.00 -4.82 10.94
CA PHE A 97 12.95 -3.92 11.44
C PHE A 97 12.46 -2.99 10.32
N SER A 98 11.15 -2.84 10.18
CA SER A 98 10.55 -1.86 9.25
C SER A 98 9.20 -1.37 9.77
N SER A 99 9.05 -0.05 9.99
CA SER A 99 7.77 0.53 10.40
C SER A 99 7.64 2.04 10.11
N ARG A 100 6.37 2.48 9.98
CA ARG A 100 5.91 3.88 9.97
C ARG A 100 5.55 4.41 11.36
N THR A 101 5.62 3.61 12.40
CA THR A 101 5.57 4.10 13.78
C THR A 101 6.68 3.43 14.56
N SER A 102 7.19 4.10 15.56
CA SER A 102 8.19 3.47 16.41
C SER A 102 8.11 4.06 17.80
N ASP A 103 8.43 3.23 18.78
CA ASP A 103 8.78 3.58 20.14
C ASP A 103 10.14 2.90 20.35
N THR A 104 11.20 3.70 20.33
CA THR A 104 12.59 3.27 20.44
C THR A 104 13.10 3.69 21.81
N GLN A 105 13.50 2.72 22.60
CA GLN A 105 14.20 2.89 23.86
C GLN A 105 15.60 2.30 23.74
N ILE A 106 16.59 3.03 24.23
CA ILE A 106 17.99 2.62 24.21
C ILE A 106 18.72 3.29 25.37
N ALA A 107 19.72 2.61 25.92
CA ALA A 107 20.68 3.19 26.83
C ALA A 107 22.02 3.39 26.13
N PHE A 108 22.74 4.44 26.50
CA PHE A 108 24.13 4.59 26.11
C PHE A 108 25.01 5.14 27.24
N SER A 109 26.31 4.89 27.14
CA SER A 109 27.32 5.57 27.96
C SER A 109 28.53 5.93 27.11
N LEU A 110 29.33 6.87 27.60
CA LEU A 110 30.61 7.23 27.00
C LEU A 110 31.74 6.75 27.90
N ASN A 111 32.80 6.15 27.36
CA ASN A 111 33.96 5.76 28.19
C ASN A 111 34.61 6.96 28.88
N LYS A 112 34.55 8.14 28.25
CA LYS A 112 35.00 9.43 28.77
C LYS A 112 34.22 10.57 28.10
N LEU A 113 34.14 11.73 28.75
CA LEU A 113 33.57 12.93 28.15
C LEU A 113 34.52 13.52 27.10
N PRO A 114 34.00 14.21 26.06
CA PRO A 114 34.85 14.89 25.10
C PRO A 114 35.63 16.03 25.73
N VAL A 115 36.82 16.31 25.21
CA VAL A 115 37.58 17.54 25.49
C VAL A 115 37.63 18.34 24.20
N ALA A 116 37.19 19.60 24.26
CA ALA A 116 37.01 20.51 23.12
C ALA A 116 36.02 19.99 22.06
N GLY A 117 34.88 20.68 21.89
CA GLY A 117 33.80 20.21 21.02
C GLY A 117 32.93 19.11 21.65
N ASP A 118 31.82 18.81 20.98
CA ASP A 118 30.79 17.93 21.51
C ASP A 118 30.88 16.50 20.95
N MET A 119 30.35 15.56 21.73
CA MET A 119 30.04 14.20 21.28
C MET A 119 28.54 14.12 20.94
N TYR A 120 28.22 13.53 19.79
CA TYR A 120 26.86 13.36 19.29
C TYR A 120 26.52 11.88 19.21
N MET A 121 25.43 11.48 19.85
CA MET A 121 24.85 10.15 19.72
C MET A 121 23.63 10.25 18.80
N TYR A 122 23.56 9.36 17.82
CA TYR A 122 22.48 9.32 16.83
C TYR A 122 21.53 8.17 17.15
N ILE A 123 20.28 8.50 17.45
CA ILE A 123 19.18 7.55 17.58
C ILE A 123 18.23 7.86 16.43
N THR A 124 18.20 6.99 15.42
CA THR A 124 17.36 7.15 14.23
C THR A 124 16.15 6.23 14.36
N PRO A 125 14.99 6.72 14.83
CA PRO A 125 13.77 5.92 14.95
C PRO A 125 13.11 5.56 13.60
N ARG A 126 13.53 6.20 12.51
CA ARG A 126 13.16 5.83 11.13
C ARG A 126 14.22 6.28 10.13
N GLN A 127 14.74 5.33 9.37
CA GLN A 127 15.55 5.51 8.16
C GLN A 127 14.82 4.89 6.97
N ALA A 128 14.43 5.72 6.02
CA ALA A 128 13.75 5.34 4.78
C ALA A 128 14.68 5.66 3.59
N GLY A 129 15.49 4.68 3.19
CA GLY A 129 16.53 4.89 2.19
C GLY A 129 17.56 5.93 2.65
N LYS A 130 17.66 7.06 1.92
CA LYS A 130 18.56 8.18 2.25
C LYS A 130 17.92 9.25 3.15
N ASN A 131 16.71 9.00 3.64
CA ASN A 131 15.95 9.95 4.45
C ASN A 131 15.82 9.44 5.88
N GLU A 132 15.88 10.34 6.86
CA GLU A 132 15.80 9.99 8.28
C GLU A 132 14.96 10.96 9.11
N TYR A 133 14.25 10.44 10.10
CA TYR A 133 14.03 11.17 11.35
C TYR A 133 15.10 10.73 12.34
N ARG A 134 15.83 11.67 12.92
CA ARG A 134 16.96 11.40 13.82
C ARG A 134 16.90 12.27 15.07
N LEU A 135 17.10 11.67 16.23
CA LEU A 135 17.39 12.36 17.48
C LEU A 135 18.91 12.41 17.67
N LYS A 136 19.46 13.62 17.81
CA LYS A 136 20.90 13.87 18.05
C LYS A 136 21.09 14.30 19.50
N VAL A 137 21.55 13.39 20.35
CA VAL A 137 21.90 13.72 21.74
C VAL A 137 23.34 14.23 21.79
N LYS A 138 23.54 15.43 22.31
CA LYS A 138 24.81 16.13 22.41
C LYS A 138 25.29 16.13 23.86
N VAL A 139 26.54 15.73 24.07
CA VAL A 139 27.24 15.85 25.35
C VAL A 139 28.44 16.76 25.16
N SER A 140 28.44 17.89 25.85
CA SER A 140 29.53 18.86 25.85
C SER A 140 30.65 18.49 26.84
N PRO A 141 31.83 19.13 26.76
CA PRO A 141 32.97 18.79 27.64
C PRO A 141 32.69 18.91 29.14
N ASN A 142 31.82 19.83 29.55
CA ASN A 142 31.37 19.97 30.94
C ASN A 142 30.26 18.98 31.33
N GLY A 143 29.94 18.02 30.46
CA GLY A 143 28.88 17.04 30.63
C GLY A 143 27.48 17.54 30.30
N ALA A 144 27.27 18.81 29.94
CA ALA A 144 25.93 19.32 29.65
C ALA A 144 25.26 18.53 28.50
N VAL A 145 24.02 18.12 28.71
CA VAL A 145 23.23 17.36 27.75
C VAL A 145 22.20 18.25 27.06
N ARG A 146 22.21 18.26 25.73
CA ARG A 146 21.16 18.84 24.86
C ARG A 146 20.80 17.84 23.78
N PHE A 147 19.63 17.98 23.16
CA PHE A 147 19.28 17.12 22.05
C PHE A 147 18.39 17.81 21.03
N ASP A 148 18.58 17.41 19.77
CA ASP A 148 17.86 17.94 18.62
C ASP A 148 17.08 16.83 17.94
N ALA A 149 15.80 17.07 17.64
CA ALA A 149 15.07 16.33 16.64
C ALA A 149 15.34 16.95 15.28
N VAL A 150 15.83 16.15 14.33
CA VAL A 150 16.13 16.59 12.96
C VAL A 150 15.46 15.66 11.96
N ARG A 151 15.15 16.20 10.78
CA ARG A 151 14.93 15.39 9.58
C ARG A 151 16.15 15.49 8.66
N ILE A 152 16.44 14.42 7.95
CA ILE A 152 17.45 14.40 6.89
C ILE A 152 16.75 13.93 5.62
N VAL A 153 16.85 14.70 4.54
CA VAL A 153 16.28 14.33 3.24
C VAL A 153 17.40 14.39 2.21
N ASN A 154 17.72 13.24 1.61
CA ASN A 154 18.82 13.12 0.64
C ASN A 154 20.14 13.75 1.13
N GLY A 155 20.47 13.58 2.42
CA GLY A 155 21.68 14.12 3.03
C GLY A 155 21.58 15.56 3.55
N ALA A 156 20.50 16.29 3.25
CA ALA A 156 20.27 17.62 3.81
C ALA A 156 19.60 17.52 5.19
N GLU A 157 20.30 17.96 6.25
CA GLU A 157 19.77 18.01 7.61
C GLU A 157 18.94 19.28 7.84
N THR A 158 17.79 19.13 8.51
CA THR A 158 16.91 20.23 8.94
C THR A 158 16.55 20.03 10.40
N LEU A 159 16.83 21.04 11.23
CA LEU A 159 16.40 21.06 12.62
C LEU A 159 14.87 21.20 12.71
N LEU A 160 14.22 20.30 13.45
CA LEU A 160 12.78 20.37 13.72
C LEU A 160 12.53 21.03 15.07
N GLN A 161 13.24 20.60 16.12
CA GLN A 161 13.15 21.16 17.46
C GLN A 161 14.37 20.78 18.30
N SER A 162 14.70 21.60 19.30
CA SER A 162 15.75 21.35 20.30
C SER A 162 15.18 21.33 21.72
N ALA A 163 15.84 20.61 22.62
CA ALA A 163 15.57 20.65 24.05
C ALA A 163 16.85 20.48 24.89
N ALA A 164 16.82 20.95 26.13
CA ALA A 164 17.86 20.69 27.12
C ALA A 164 17.54 19.40 27.88
N GLY A 165 18.56 18.60 28.19
CA GLY A 165 18.39 17.41 29.04
C GLY A 165 18.10 17.76 30.49
N GLY A 166 18.61 18.90 30.98
CA GLY A 166 18.43 19.34 32.37
C GLY A 166 19.36 18.63 33.38
N PHE A 167 20.38 17.92 32.90
CA PHE A 167 21.37 17.22 33.74
C PHE A 167 22.76 17.22 33.06
N THR A 168 23.77 16.83 33.82
CA THR A 168 25.13 16.61 33.32
C THR A 168 25.47 15.12 33.25
N ALA A 169 25.96 14.69 32.09
CA ALA A 169 26.52 13.38 31.86
C ALA A 169 27.84 13.21 32.63
N LYS A 170 28.12 11.99 33.07
CA LYS A 170 29.41 11.59 33.65
C LYS A 170 30.07 10.54 32.77
N ALA A 171 31.40 10.45 32.81
CA ALA A 171 32.12 9.35 32.18
C ALA A 171 31.60 8.01 32.72
N SER A 172 31.33 7.07 31.82
CA SER A 172 30.69 5.77 32.06
C SER A 172 29.32 5.83 32.75
N GLY A 173 28.72 7.01 32.90
CA GLY A 173 27.35 7.17 33.36
C GLY A 173 26.37 6.78 32.25
N THR A 174 25.35 6.00 32.61
CA THR A 174 24.31 5.56 31.68
C THR A 174 23.26 6.66 31.47
N ILE A 175 22.97 6.95 30.22
CA ILE A 175 21.91 7.85 29.77
C ILE A 175 20.88 7.01 29.02
N ASN A 176 19.62 7.16 29.38
CA ASN A 176 18.50 6.54 28.71
C ASN A 176 17.87 7.52 27.72
N VAL A 177 17.45 6.99 26.57
CA VAL A 177 16.75 7.73 25.53
C VAL A 177 15.47 6.97 25.20
N LYS A 178 14.37 7.73 25.08
CA LYS A 178 13.12 7.26 24.49
C LYS A 178 12.73 8.22 23.39
N VAL A 179 12.50 7.70 22.19
CA VAL A 179 11.98 8.47 21.06
C VAL A 179 10.83 7.71 20.41
N SER A 180 9.72 8.40 20.16
CA SER A 180 8.53 7.82 19.53
C SER A 180 8.12 8.59 18.29
N LEU A 181 7.81 7.86 17.23
CA LEU A 181 7.14 8.35 16.02
C LEU A 181 5.72 7.81 15.98
N LYS A 182 4.74 8.71 15.88
CA LYS A 182 3.31 8.39 15.74
C LYS A 182 2.71 9.10 14.54
N GLY A 183 1.63 8.56 14.00
CA GLY A 183 0.92 9.12 12.85
C GLY A 183 1.48 8.62 11.50
N LEU A 184 0.58 8.51 10.52
CA LEU A 184 0.85 7.87 9.22
C LEU A 184 0.89 8.87 8.05
N ASP A 185 0.03 9.89 8.10
CA ASP A 185 -0.01 10.99 7.10
C ASP A 185 0.88 12.18 7.50
N LYS A 186 1.07 12.35 8.81
CA LYS A 186 2.04 13.23 9.44
C LYS A 186 2.69 12.45 10.56
N THR A 187 3.99 12.64 10.73
CA THR A 187 4.75 11.97 11.78
C THR A 187 4.96 12.94 12.94
N THR A 188 4.38 12.64 14.10
CA THR A 188 4.69 13.28 15.37
C THR A 188 5.86 12.55 16.04
N LEU A 189 6.97 13.27 16.20
CA LEU A 189 8.16 12.82 16.91
C LEU A 189 8.14 13.37 18.34
N SER A 190 8.21 12.48 19.33
CA SER A 190 8.34 12.82 20.76
C SER A 190 9.60 12.21 21.34
N ALA A 191 10.30 12.92 22.22
CA ALA A 191 11.54 12.42 22.82
C ALA A 191 11.73 12.80 24.28
N VAL A 192 12.44 11.93 25.00
CA VAL A 192 12.91 12.14 26.38
C VAL A 192 14.33 11.59 26.51
N VAL A 193 15.19 12.33 27.21
CA VAL A 193 16.56 11.93 27.53
C VAL A 193 16.79 12.14 29.02
N TRP A 194 17.22 11.11 29.75
CA TRP A 194 17.38 11.17 31.20
C TRP A 194 18.53 10.29 31.73
N PRO A 195 19.16 10.63 32.86
CA PRO A 195 20.20 9.80 33.45
C PRO A 195 19.60 8.55 34.10
N SER A 196 20.35 7.46 34.14
CA SER A 196 19.94 6.25 34.86
C SER A 196 19.80 6.51 36.37
N GLY A 197 18.86 5.81 37.01
CA GLY A 197 18.51 6.02 38.42
C GLY A 197 17.49 7.14 38.66
N SER A 198 17.10 7.91 37.64
CA SER A 198 15.98 8.87 37.70
C SER A 198 14.70 8.27 37.10
N PRO A 199 13.50 8.64 37.61
CA PRO A 199 12.24 8.23 37.00
C PRO A 199 12.11 8.79 35.57
N LEU A 200 11.39 8.06 34.71
CA LEU A 200 11.12 8.48 33.33
C LEU A 200 10.39 9.84 33.31
N PRO A 201 10.98 10.90 32.71
CA PRO A 201 10.31 12.19 32.59
C PRO A 201 9.17 12.18 31.56
N ALA A 202 8.33 13.21 31.59
CA ALA A 202 7.41 13.52 30.50
C ALA A 202 8.17 13.91 29.21
N ASN A 203 7.48 13.91 28.07
CA ASN A 203 8.03 14.33 26.79
C ASN A 203 8.68 15.71 26.90
N GLN A 204 9.99 15.77 26.71
CA GLN A 204 10.77 17.02 26.72
C GLN A 204 10.75 17.71 25.36
N LEU A 205 10.40 16.98 24.29
CA LEU A 205 10.25 17.46 22.92
C LEU A 205 9.05 16.77 22.27
N THR A 206 8.25 17.49 21.48
CA THR A 206 7.18 16.95 20.64
C THR A 206 6.98 17.84 19.41
N VAL A 207 7.28 17.32 18.22
CA VAL A 207 7.19 18.05 16.95
C VAL A 207 6.48 17.20 15.90
N THR A 208 5.72 17.82 15.01
CA THR A 208 5.05 17.13 13.89
C THR A 208 5.65 17.57 12.57
N ASP A 209 5.96 16.61 11.71
CA ASP A 209 6.51 16.83 10.37
C ASP A 209 5.70 16.03 9.33
N SER A 210 5.52 16.59 8.14
CA SER A 210 4.73 16.00 7.05
C SER A 210 5.56 15.83 5.78
N THR A 211 6.88 15.70 5.90
CA THR A 211 7.78 15.52 4.76
C THR A 211 7.46 14.23 4.03
N ALA A 212 7.01 14.32 2.77
CA ALA A 212 6.48 13.17 2.02
C ALA A 212 7.46 11.98 1.96
N ALA A 213 8.75 12.23 1.73
CA ALA A 213 9.79 11.20 1.65
C ALA A 213 10.01 10.41 2.96
N LEU A 214 9.45 10.88 4.07
CA LEU A 214 9.53 10.27 5.40
C LEU A 214 8.20 9.67 5.89
N GLN A 215 7.12 9.78 5.10
CA GLN A 215 5.82 9.16 5.40
C GLN A 215 5.71 7.71 4.87
N THR A 216 6.84 7.00 4.86
CA THR A 216 6.97 5.60 4.44
C THR A 216 7.56 4.77 5.58
N THR A 217 7.50 3.45 5.48
CA THR A 217 8.14 2.58 6.46
C THR A 217 9.66 2.72 6.38
N GLY A 218 10.33 2.66 7.51
CA GLY A 218 11.79 2.64 7.56
C GLY A 218 12.32 1.78 8.69
N THR A 219 13.61 1.51 8.65
CA THR A 219 14.32 0.78 9.71
C THR A 219 14.77 1.74 10.82
N VAL A 220 15.33 1.21 11.91
CA VAL A 220 16.06 1.98 12.93
C VAL A 220 17.56 1.96 12.68
N ALA A 221 18.26 2.99 13.13
CA ALA A 221 19.71 3.04 13.11
C ALA A 221 20.28 3.68 14.38
N LEU A 222 21.49 3.26 14.75
CA LEU A 222 22.27 3.84 15.84
C LEU A 222 23.62 4.31 15.30
N GLY A 223 24.10 5.43 15.80
CA GLY A 223 25.34 6.01 15.30
C GLY A 223 25.93 7.06 16.21
N GLY A 224 26.91 7.78 15.72
CA GLY A 224 27.44 8.92 16.45
C GLY A 224 28.41 9.72 15.62
N TYR A 225 28.80 10.87 16.17
CA TYR A 225 29.82 11.74 15.60
C TYR A 225 30.58 12.42 16.73
N LEU A 226 31.90 12.49 16.60
CA LEU A 226 32.75 13.25 17.48
C LEU A 226 33.23 14.50 16.74
N SER A 227 33.07 15.67 17.36
CA SER A 227 33.55 16.92 16.75
C SER A 227 35.02 16.84 16.33
N GLY A 228 35.35 17.48 15.21
CA GLY A 228 36.73 17.56 14.71
C GLY A 228 37.70 18.23 15.67
N SER A 229 37.19 19.10 16.55
CA SER A 229 37.97 19.81 17.57
C SER A 229 38.30 18.96 18.80
N ALA A 230 37.78 17.74 18.91
CA ALA A 230 38.04 16.89 20.06
C ALA A 230 39.50 16.45 20.16
N THR A 231 40.13 16.75 21.29
CA THR A 231 41.57 16.48 21.51
C THR A 231 41.84 15.16 22.21
N ASN A 232 40.81 14.51 22.76
CA ASN A 232 40.94 13.26 23.51
C ASN A 232 40.33 12.05 22.78
N ALA A 233 40.24 12.10 21.44
CA ALA A 233 39.82 10.96 20.63
C ALA A 233 40.76 9.72 20.79
N PRO A 234 40.26 8.48 20.56
CA PRO A 234 38.87 8.16 20.28
C PRO A 234 38.00 8.18 21.54
N ILE A 235 36.71 8.43 21.34
CA ILE A 235 35.67 8.23 22.36
C ILE A 235 34.83 7.03 21.93
N THR A 236 34.54 6.15 22.87
CA THR A 236 33.69 4.99 22.64
C THR A 236 32.30 5.27 23.17
N VAL A 237 31.30 5.20 22.29
CA VAL A 237 29.89 5.09 22.66
C VAL A 237 29.58 3.63 22.90
N ARG A 238 29.00 3.32 24.05
CA ARG A 238 28.50 1.99 24.39
C ARG A 238 26.99 2.02 24.38
N TYR A 239 26.38 1.42 23.38
CA TYR A 239 24.94 1.22 23.30
C TYR A 239 24.55 -0.07 24.01
N ASP A 240 23.42 -0.05 24.70
CA ASP A 240 22.92 -1.18 25.46
C ASP A 240 21.39 -1.14 25.57
N ASN A 241 20.77 -2.32 25.72
CA ASN A 241 19.34 -2.51 25.95
C ASN A 241 18.45 -1.84 24.89
N LEU A 242 18.74 -2.07 23.60
CA LEU A 242 17.86 -1.61 22.53
C LEU A 242 16.52 -2.34 22.64
N LYS A 243 15.44 -1.57 22.70
CA LYS A 243 14.08 -2.05 22.56
C LYS A 243 13.36 -1.13 21.59
N VAL A 244 12.93 -1.69 20.48
CA VAL A 244 12.10 -1.00 19.50
C VAL A 244 10.81 -1.76 19.39
N SER A 245 9.71 -1.06 19.54
CA SER A 245 8.41 -1.53 19.10
C SER A 245 7.89 -0.56 18.05
N GLY A 246 7.56 -1.05 16.88
CA GLY A 246 6.65 -0.37 15.98
C GLY A 246 5.33 -1.12 15.97
N SER A 247 4.30 -0.50 15.45
CA SER A 247 3.31 -1.33 14.76
C SER A 247 4.06 -1.91 13.56
N THR A 248 4.05 -3.24 13.31
CA THR A 248 4.06 -3.59 11.89
C THR A 248 2.88 -2.79 11.38
N GLU A 249 3.09 -1.99 10.35
CA GLU A 249 1.97 -1.93 9.46
C GLU A 249 1.79 -3.37 8.96
N ASN A 250 0.96 -4.15 9.67
CA ASN A 250 -0.24 -4.53 8.98
C ASN A 250 -0.72 -3.21 8.44
N ASN A 251 -0.37 -2.91 7.18
CA ASN A 251 -1.21 -2.09 6.34
C ASN A 251 -2.58 -2.48 6.83
N THR A 252 -3.31 -1.58 7.48
CA THR A 252 -4.68 -1.94 7.78
C THR A 252 -5.27 -2.08 6.39
N ALA A 253 -5.27 -3.32 5.87
CA ALA A 253 -6.52 -3.86 5.45
C ALA A 253 -7.46 -3.47 6.58
N LEU A 254 -8.19 -2.39 6.33
CA LEU A 254 -9.61 -2.54 6.13
C LEU A 254 -10.02 -3.98 6.44
N PRO A 255 -10.66 -4.22 7.60
CA PRO A 255 -10.77 -5.52 8.23
C PRO A 255 -10.78 -6.66 7.21
N GLY A 256 -9.69 -7.44 7.18
CA GLY A 256 -9.67 -8.76 6.57
C GLY A 256 -8.51 -9.19 5.67
N THR A 257 -7.24 -8.72 5.75
CA THR A 257 -6.15 -9.46 5.05
C THR A 257 -6.11 -10.92 5.53
N PRO A 258 -6.38 -11.92 4.68
CA PRO A 258 -6.42 -13.30 5.12
C PRO A 258 -4.99 -13.80 5.24
N SER A 259 -4.71 -14.55 6.30
CA SER A 259 -3.50 -15.38 6.34
C SER A 259 -3.65 -16.50 5.30
N LEU A 260 -2.60 -16.74 4.51
CA LEU A 260 -2.57 -17.84 3.54
C LEU A 260 -2.36 -19.22 4.20
N ASP A 261 -2.38 -19.32 5.52
CA ASP A 261 -2.29 -20.60 6.24
C ASP A 261 -3.40 -21.59 5.83
N GLN A 262 -4.51 -21.10 5.24
CA GLN A 262 -5.62 -21.91 4.70
C GLN A 262 -5.59 -22.05 3.16
N GLY A 263 -4.55 -21.57 2.49
CA GLY A 263 -4.43 -21.55 1.03
C GLY A 263 -5.16 -20.39 0.35
N ARG A 264 -4.82 -20.11 -0.92
CA ARG A 264 -5.37 -18.96 -1.68
C ARG A 264 -6.86 -19.07 -1.99
N ASP A 265 -7.43 -20.27 -1.97
CA ASP A 265 -8.84 -20.49 -2.25
C ASP A 265 -9.75 -19.99 -1.13
N SER A 266 -9.21 -19.73 0.08
CA SER A 266 -9.95 -19.09 1.17
C SER A 266 -10.03 -17.57 1.04
N LEU A 267 -9.33 -16.97 0.07
CA LEU A 267 -9.36 -15.53 -0.16
C LEU A 267 -10.70 -15.12 -0.78
N VAL A 268 -11.46 -14.28 -0.07
CA VAL A 268 -12.72 -13.71 -0.56
C VAL A 268 -12.48 -12.27 -1.04
N PRO A 269 -12.51 -11.99 -2.36
CA PRO A 269 -12.36 -10.63 -2.89
C PRO A 269 -13.35 -9.66 -2.24
N GLY A 270 -12.87 -8.48 -1.85
CA GLY A 270 -13.66 -7.45 -1.15
C GLY A 270 -13.62 -7.57 0.38
N ALA A 271 -13.33 -8.76 0.92
CA ALA A 271 -13.07 -8.95 2.34
C ALA A 271 -11.66 -8.52 2.76
N TYR A 272 -10.78 -8.21 1.79
CA TYR A 272 -9.40 -7.81 2.05
C TYR A 272 -8.89 -6.86 0.99
N LYS A 273 -7.83 -6.10 1.31
CA LYS A 273 -7.11 -5.28 0.33
C LYS A 273 -6.00 -6.10 -0.35
N PRO A 274 -6.09 -6.38 -1.67
CA PRO A 274 -5.05 -7.11 -2.39
C PRO A 274 -3.66 -6.46 -2.28
N SER A 275 -2.64 -7.30 -2.24
CA SER A 275 -1.22 -6.93 -2.17
C SER A 275 -0.35 -8.05 -2.77
N GLU A 276 0.96 -7.84 -2.86
CA GLU A 276 1.90 -8.84 -3.39
C GLU A 276 1.87 -10.18 -2.63
N SER A 277 1.48 -10.20 -1.34
CA SER A 277 1.37 -11.45 -0.57
C SER A 277 0.09 -12.24 -0.86
N THR A 278 -0.89 -11.65 -1.54
CA THR A 278 -2.23 -12.24 -1.79
C THR A 278 -2.58 -12.33 -3.27
N THR A 279 -1.68 -11.86 -4.14
CA THR A 279 -1.87 -11.77 -5.59
C THR A 279 -0.61 -12.21 -6.32
N GLY A 280 -0.72 -12.44 -7.62
CA GLY A 280 0.41 -12.82 -8.47
C GLY A 280 1.03 -14.16 -8.11
N VAL A 281 2.26 -14.41 -8.52
CA VAL A 281 3.04 -15.56 -8.06
C VAL A 281 3.61 -15.25 -6.68
N LEU A 282 3.36 -16.13 -5.70
CA LEU A 282 3.93 -15.95 -4.35
C LEU A 282 5.45 -16.09 -4.37
N SER A 283 6.10 -15.34 -3.49
CA SER A 283 7.54 -15.49 -3.23
C SER A 283 7.88 -16.95 -2.89
N GLY A 284 8.98 -17.45 -3.45
CA GLY A 284 9.43 -18.84 -3.28
C GLY A 284 8.74 -19.87 -4.19
N THR A 285 7.74 -19.49 -4.99
CA THR A 285 7.13 -20.40 -5.97
C THR A 285 8.13 -20.74 -7.07
N ALA A 286 8.38 -22.03 -7.30
CA ALA A 286 9.17 -22.49 -8.42
C ALA A 286 8.33 -22.47 -9.71
N LEU A 287 8.83 -21.80 -10.75
CA LEU A 287 8.18 -21.70 -12.06
C LEU A 287 9.00 -22.41 -13.13
N LYS A 288 8.33 -22.98 -14.13
CA LYS A 288 8.96 -23.63 -15.28
C LYS A 288 9.11 -22.64 -16.44
N PRO A 289 10.32 -22.44 -17.01
CA PRO A 289 10.47 -21.60 -18.17
C PRO A 289 9.64 -22.06 -19.38
N TYR A 290 8.97 -21.13 -20.05
CA TYR A 290 8.12 -21.42 -21.21
C TYR A 290 8.16 -20.27 -22.24
N ASN A 291 8.20 -20.61 -23.52
CA ASN A 291 8.29 -19.65 -24.63
C ASN A 291 9.46 -18.63 -24.51
N THR A 292 10.64 -19.10 -24.09
CA THR A 292 11.82 -18.28 -23.75
C THR A 292 12.42 -17.45 -24.90
N SER A 293 11.97 -17.66 -26.14
CA SER A 293 12.37 -16.83 -27.28
C SER A 293 11.87 -15.39 -27.18
N GLY A 294 10.82 -15.13 -26.39
CA GLY A 294 10.18 -13.82 -26.28
C GLY A 294 9.30 -13.45 -27.48
N ALA A 295 9.17 -14.33 -28.47
CA ALA A 295 8.22 -14.18 -29.56
C ALA A 295 6.77 -14.31 -29.06
N PRO A 296 5.76 -13.71 -29.72
CA PRO A 296 4.38 -13.83 -29.29
C PRO A 296 3.92 -15.31 -29.15
N LEU A 297 3.31 -15.65 -28.02
CA LEU A 297 2.71 -16.96 -27.77
C LEU A 297 1.27 -16.96 -28.27
N ILE A 298 1.00 -17.64 -29.40
CA ILE A 298 -0.36 -17.71 -29.96
C ILE A 298 -1.04 -18.99 -29.49
N ILE A 299 -2.09 -18.87 -28.67
CA ILE A 299 -2.86 -20.00 -28.16
C ILE A 299 -4.08 -20.23 -29.05
N THR A 300 -4.07 -21.31 -29.83
CA THR A 300 -5.16 -21.65 -30.78
C THR A 300 -5.98 -22.87 -30.36
N GLN A 301 -5.54 -23.61 -29.35
CA GLN A 301 -6.21 -24.80 -28.86
C GLN A 301 -7.15 -24.46 -27.70
N ASP A 302 -8.42 -24.83 -27.84
CA ASP A 302 -9.42 -24.69 -26.77
C ASP A 302 -9.03 -25.52 -25.54
N GLY A 303 -9.33 -25.00 -24.35
CA GLY A 303 -9.05 -25.69 -23.09
C GLY A 303 -7.56 -25.68 -22.66
N THR A 304 -6.70 -24.93 -23.35
CA THR A 304 -5.28 -24.82 -22.99
C THR A 304 -5.12 -24.32 -21.55
N VAL A 305 -4.27 -25.01 -20.76
CA VAL A 305 -3.93 -24.60 -19.39
C VAL A 305 -2.42 -24.35 -19.28
N LEU A 306 -2.05 -23.14 -18.88
CA LEU A 306 -0.69 -22.76 -18.50
C LEU A 306 -0.65 -22.54 -16.98
N ASP A 307 0.09 -23.38 -16.26
CA ASP A 307 0.09 -23.42 -14.78
C ASP A 307 1.52 -23.52 -14.24
N GLY A 308 1.92 -22.60 -13.36
CA GLY A 308 3.26 -22.65 -12.74
C GLY A 308 4.40 -22.33 -13.71
N MET A 309 4.18 -21.41 -14.66
CA MET A 309 5.12 -21.12 -15.74
C MET A 309 5.75 -19.72 -15.61
N GLU A 310 7.00 -19.60 -16.05
CA GLU A 310 7.67 -18.34 -16.33
C GLU A 310 7.59 -18.14 -17.86
N ILE A 311 6.74 -17.22 -18.32
CA ILE A 311 6.34 -17.13 -19.73
C ILE A 311 6.89 -15.84 -20.34
N TRP A 312 7.68 -15.98 -21.40
CA TRP A 312 8.13 -14.86 -22.23
C TRP A 312 7.25 -14.73 -23.48
N GLY A 313 7.19 -13.53 -24.06
CA GLY A 313 6.33 -13.23 -25.20
C GLY A 313 4.95 -12.70 -24.79
N ASP A 314 4.38 -11.82 -25.61
CA ASP A 314 2.98 -11.43 -25.44
C ASP A 314 2.08 -12.62 -25.79
N ILE A 315 1.11 -12.92 -24.94
CA ILE A 315 0.17 -14.04 -25.11
C ILE A 315 -1.02 -13.57 -25.93
N LYS A 316 -1.26 -14.21 -27.08
CA LYS A 316 -2.38 -13.93 -27.98
C LYS A 316 -3.36 -15.09 -27.91
N VAL A 317 -4.48 -14.89 -27.22
CA VAL A 317 -5.49 -15.95 -27.01
C VAL A 317 -6.45 -15.96 -28.19
N ARG A 318 -6.52 -17.08 -28.92
CA ARG A 318 -7.31 -17.30 -30.14
C ARG A 318 -8.16 -18.57 -30.02
N ALA A 319 -8.59 -18.87 -28.78
CA ALA A 319 -9.23 -20.10 -28.38
C ALA A 319 -10.17 -19.88 -27.17
N ALA A 320 -11.11 -20.81 -26.97
CA ALA A 320 -12.03 -20.83 -25.84
C ALA A 320 -11.45 -21.60 -24.64
N ASN A 321 -11.95 -21.29 -23.44
CA ASN A 321 -11.69 -21.99 -22.19
C ASN A 321 -10.20 -22.09 -21.81
N VAL A 322 -9.40 -21.09 -22.21
CA VAL A 322 -7.98 -21.02 -21.85
C VAL A 322 -7.84 -20.59 -20.39
N THR A 323 -6.96 -21.26 -19.64
CA THR A 323 -6.60 -20.88 -18.27
C THR A 323 -5.11 -20.61 -18.17
N ILE A 324 -4.75 -19.44 -17.67
CA ILE A 324 -3.38 -19.06 -17.34
C ILE A 324 -3.36 -18.81 -15.84
N LYS A 325 -2.63 -19.63 -15.07
CA LYS A 325 -2.62 -19.52 -13.61
C LYS A 325 -1.26 -19.74 -12.97
N ASN A 326 -1.07 -19.20 -11.77
CA ASN A 326 0.16 -19.35 -10.99
C ASN A 326 1.44 -19.06 -11.79
N SER A 327 1.37 -18.14 -12.75
CA SER A 327 2.42 -17.94 -13.74
C SER A 327 2.92 -16.50 -13.72
N ARG A 328 4.18 -16.29 -14.10
CA ARG A 328 4.74 -14.96 -14.29
C ARG A 328 4.87 -14.70 -15.80
N LEU A 329 4.37 -13.55 -16.23
CA LEU A 329 4.22 -13.16 -17.63
C LEU A 329 5.10 -11.95 -17.91
N HIS A 330 6.12 -12.15 -18.75
CA HIS A 330 7.11 -11.15 -19.10
C HIS A 330 6.77 -10.30 -20.33
N GLY A 331 5.73 -10.66 -21.08
CA GLY A 331 5.40 -9.99 -22.33
C GLY A 331 6.49 -10.13 -23.41
N GLY A 332 6.27 -9.49 -24.55
CA GLY A 332 7.18 -9.49 -25.69
C GLY A 332 8.39 -8.59 -25.48
N VAL A 333 9.49 -8.91 -26.16
CA VAL A 333 10.72 -8.10 -26.11
C VAL A 333 10.64 -6.85 -27.01
N GLU A 334 9.81 -6.89 -28.05
CA GLU A 334 9.60 -5.81 -29.01
C GLU A 334 8.53 -4.82 -28.56
N ILE A 335 8.59 -3.60 -29.11
CA ILE A 335 7.51 -2.61 -29.00
C ILE A 335 6.36 -3.04 -29.95
N PRO A 336 5.12 -3.25 -29.46
CA PRO A 336 3.98 -3.56 -30.30
C PRO A 336 3.75 -2.51 -31.41
N LYS A 337 3.11 -2.90 -32.51
CA LYS A 337 2.76 -1.97 -33.60
C LYS A 337 1.44 -1.21 -33.36
N SER A 338 0.65 -1.66 -32.40
CA SER A 338 -0.66 -1.11 -32.02
C SER A 338 -1.01 -1.56 -30.59
N ASN A 339 -2.03 -0.95 -30.00
CA ASN A 339 -2.53 -1.30 -28.66
C ASN A 339 -2.80 -2.81 -28.56
N THR A 340 -2.29 -3.42 -27.48
CA THR A 340 -2.41 -4.83 -27.15
C THR A 340 -2.15 -5.03 -25.65
N GLY A 341 -2.11 -6.28 -25.19
CA GLY A 341 -1.74 -6.63 -23.83
C GLY A 341 -0.61 -7.65 -23.78
N VAL A 342 -0.01 -7.80 -22.59
CA VAL A 342 0.76 -8.99 -22.23
C VAL A 342 -0.13 -10.22 -22.38
N VAL A 343 -1.43 -10.10 -22.06
CA VAL A 343 -2.48 -11.03 -22.48
C VAL A 343 -3.49 -10.30 -23.37
N ASP A 344 -3.61 -10.75 -24.61
CA ASP A 344 -4.54 -10.20 -25.61
C ASP A 344 -5.72 -11.17 -25.81
N ALA A 345 -6.91 -10.73 -25.39
CA ALA A 345 -8.18 -11.43 -25.44
C ALA A 345 -9.14 -10.82 -26.48
N ASN A 346 -8.61 -10.19 -27.53
CA ASN A 346 -9.42 -9.46 -28.51
C ASN A 346 -10.02 -10.34 -29.62
N ASP A 347 -9.70 -11.63 -29.71
CA ASP A 347 -10.11 -12.48 -30.84
C ASP A 347 -11.51 -13.09 -30.70
N ALA A 348 -12.19 -13.37 -31.82
CA ALA A 348 -13.61 -13.85 -31.87
C ALA A 348 -13.81 -15.13 -31.08
N LYS A 349 -12.77 -15.95 -31.05
CA LYS A 349 -12.76 -17.26 -30.43
C LYS A 349 -12.59 -17.22 -28.92
N VAL A 350 -12.21 -16.08 -28.35
CA VAL A 350 -12.03 -15.98 -26.90
C VAL A 350 -13.37 -16.12 -26.21
N LYS A 351 -13.46 -17.14 -25.34
CA LYS A 351 -14.56 -17.41 -24.44
C LYS A 351 -13.99 -17.95 -23.14
N ASN A 352 -14.52 -17.49 -22.01
CA ASN A 352 -14.16 -18.02 -20.68
C ASN A 352 -12.64 -18.06 -20.41
N LEU A 353 -11.89 -17.05 -20.87
CA LEU A 353 -10.48 -16.95 -20.53
C LEU A 353 -10.35 -16.72 -19.02
N VAL A 354 -9.49 -17.48 -18.34
CA VAL A 354 -9.15 -17.23 -16.94
C VAL A 354 -7.67 -16.87 -16.85
N VAL A 355 -7.38 -15.70 -16.30
CA VAL A 355 -6.03 -15.30 -15.88
C VAL A 355 -6.06 -15.13 -14.39
N GLN A 356 -5.40 -16.02 -13.66
CA GLN A 356 -5.56 -16.13 -12.22
C GLN A 356 -4.21 -16.24 -11.52
N ASP A 357 -4.07 -15.64 -10.33
CA ASP A 357 -2.92 -15.85 -9.45
C ASP A 357 -1.57 -15.62 -10.17
N SER A 358 -1.54 -14.71 -11.15
CA SER A 358 -0.41 -14.53 -12.06
C SER A 358 0.21 -13.14 -11.93
N THR A 359 1.54 -13.07 -12.02
CA THR A 359 2.29 -11.81 -11.97
C THR A 359 2.57 -11.34 -13.39
N ILE A 360 2.09 -10.16 -13.75
CA ILE A 360 2.21 -9.57 -15.08
C ILE A 360 3.14 -8.36 -14.99
N ILE A 361 4.36 -8.52 -15.51
CA ILE A 361 5.39 -7.47 -15.50
C ILE A 361 6.14 -7.53 -16.84
N PRO A 362 5.83 -6.63 -17.79
CA PRO A 362 6.49 -6.66 -19.08
C PRO A 362 7.98 -6.34 -18.92
N GLN A 363 8.83 -7.17 -19.52
CA GLN A 363 10.28 -6.97 -19.56
C GLN A 363 10.63 -5.73 -20.41
N SER A 364 9.87 -5.52 -21.48
CA SER A 364 9.91 -4.30 -22.30
C SER A 364 8.56 -3.56 -22.17
N PRO A 365 8.39 -2.63 -21.22
CA PRO A 365 7.19 -1.79 -21.18
C PRO A 365 7.01 -0.97 -22.46
N SER A 366 5.78 -0.67 -22.83
CA SER A 366 5.45 0.12 -24.02
C SER A 366 4.13 0.83 -23.82
N TYR A 367 3.97 2.02 -24.40
CA TYR A 367 2.70 2.77 -24.50
C TYR A 367 1.56 2.00 -25.20
N TYR A 368 1.86 0.86 -25.84
CA TYR A 368 0.85 -0.01 -26.45
C TYR A 368 0.57 -1.30 -25.69
N ARG A 369 1.21 -1.52 -24.53
CA ARG A 369 1.18 -2.82 -23.86
C ARG A 369 0.52 -2.73 -22.49
N ASP A 370 -0.76 -3.08 -22.46
CA ASP A 370 -1.54 -3.23 -21.22
C ASP A 370 -1.24 -4.57 -20.54
N GLY A 371 -1.78 -4.79 -19.34
CA GLY A 371 -1.69 -6.09 -18.67
C GLY A 371 -2.55 -7.14 -19.38
N ILE A 372 -3.87 -6.95 -19.33
CA ILE A 372 -4.86 -7.81 -20.02
C ILE A 372 -5.82 -6.91 -20.79
N VAL A 373 -6.06 -7.20 -22.06
CA VAL A 373 -6.95 -6.40 -22.90
C VAL A 373 -8.00 -7.26 -23.62
N GLY A 374 -9.24 -6.78 -23.71
CA GLY A 374 -10.30 -7.35 -24.55
C GLY A 374 -11.56 -7.74 -23.78
N HIS A 375 -12.10 -8.93 -24.09
CA HIS A 375 -13.40 -9.42 -23.60
C HIS A 375 -13.37 -10.92 -23.23
N ASP A 376 -14.50 -11.41 -22.68
CA ASP A 376 -14.76 -12.79 -22.26
C ASP A 376 -13.66 -13.37 -21.36
N TYR A 377 -13.18 -12.57 -20.40
CA TYR A 377 -12.12 -12.98 -19.47
C TYR A 377 -12.44 -12.74 -17.99
N THR A 378 -11.86 -13.59 -17.14
CA THR A 378 -11.78 -13.42 -15.69
C THR A 378 -10.34 -13.14 -15.30
N ALA A 379 -10.09 -11.99 -14.70
CA ALA A 379 -8.83 -11.64 -14.05
C ALA A 379 -8.99 -11.80 -12.53
N LEU A 380 -8.37 -12.82 -11.93
CA LEU A 380 -8.54 -13.16 -10.51
C LEU A 380 -7.20 -13.13 -9.77
N ARG A 381 -7.04 -12.23 -8.79
CA ARG A 381 -5.85 -12.15 -7.92
C ARG A 381 -4.53 -12.03 -8.67
N ASN A 382 -4.53 -11.33 -9.81
CA ASN A 382 -3.28 -11.04 -10.52
C ASN A 382 -2.55 -9.86 -9.88
N HIS A 383 -1.23 -9.86 -10.01
CA HIS A 383 -0.38 -8.73 -9.65
C HIS A 383 0.15 -8.11 -10.94
N ILE A 384 -0.31 -6.90 -11.27
CA ILE A 384 -0.03 -6.22 -12.53
C ILE A 384 0.74 -4.93 -12.25
N LYS A 385 1.92 -4.79 -12.86
CA LYS A 385 2.72 -3.56 -12.78
C LYS A 385 3.60 -3.38 -14.01
N GLY A 386 4.04 -2.15 -14.26
CA GLY A 386 4.93 -1.81 -15.38
C GLY A 386 4.27 -1.87 -16.76
N THR A 387 2.96 -2.09 -16.85
CA THR A 387 2.18 -2.05 -18.10
C THR A 387 1.74 -0.61 -18.43
N ASN A 388 1.22 -0.36 -19.63
CA ASN A 388 0.61 0.93 -19.98
C ASN A 388 -0.69 1.12 -19.19
N ASP A 389 -1.71 0.33 -19.49
CA ASP A 389 -2.87 0.17 -18.59
C ASP A 389 -2.78 -1.14 -17.82
N GLY A 390 -3.46 -1.24 -16.69
CA GLY A 390 -3.57 -2.51 -15.97
C GLY A 390 -4.49 -3.48 -16.72
N LEU A 391 -5.75 -3.09 -16.87
CA LEU A 391 -6.79 -3.87 -17.58
C LEU A 391 -7.54 -3.00 -18.59
N GLY A 392 -7.49 -3.35 -19.87
CA GLY A 392 -8.34 -2.78 -20.91
C GLY A 392 -9.58 -3.64 -21.15
N ILE A 393 -10.77 -3.08 -20.98
CA ILE A 393 -12.05 -3.80 -21.07
C ILE A 393 -12.90 -3.20 -22.17
N PHE A 394 -13.09 -3.98 -23.23
CA PHE A 394 -14.02 -3.69 -24.31
C PHE A 394 -14.28 -4.94 -25.15
N ASN A 395 -15.47 -5.03 -25.73
CA ASN A 395 -15.65 -5.90 -26.88
C ASN A 395 -15.27 -5.14 -28.17
N ARG A 396 -15.10 -5.85 -29.28
CA ARG A 396 -14.80 -5.23 -30.57
C ARG A 396 -15.95 -4.32 -31.04
N PRO A 397 -15.65 -3.23 -31.76
CA PRO A 397 -16.68 -2.33 -32.32
C PRO A 397 -17.75 -3.01 -33.17
N THR A 398 -17.46 -4.18 -33.75
CA THR A 398 -18.38 -5.00 -34.56
C THR A 398 -18.75 -6.33 -33.89
N GLY A 399 -18.33 -6.55 -32.64
CA GLY A 399 -18.62 -7.74 -31.85
C GLY A 399 -19.94 -7.64 -31.08
N PRO A 400 -20.30 -8.68 -30.31
CA PRO A 400 -21.42 -8.62 -29.38
C PRO A 400 -21.30 -7.44 -28.39
N ALA A 401 -22.43 -6.90 -27.95
CA ALA A 401 -22.42 -5.82 -26.96
C ALA A 401 -21.77 -6.24 -25.63
N ALA A 402 -21.91 -7.50 -25.24
CA ALA A 402 -21.37 -8.01 -23.98
C ALA A 402 -19.85 -8.12 -24.02
N ALA A 403 -19.16 -7.52 -23.04
CA ALA A 403 -17.74 -7.74 -22.80
C ALA A 403 -17.50 -8.97 -21.91
N ASN A 404 -18.44 -9.31 -21.02
CA ASN A 404 -18.34 -10.48 -20.11
C ASN A 404 -16.99 -10.54 -19.36
N VAL A 405 -16.64 -9.47 -18.66
CA VAL A 405 -15.37 -9.40 -17.91
C VAL A 405 -15.62 -9.39 -16.42
N THR A 406 -14.85 -10.22 -15.70
CA THR A 406 -14.79 -10.19 -14.24
C THR A 406 -13.36 -9.90 -13.78
N ALA A 407 -13.14 -8.76 -13.13
CA ALA A 407 -11.88 -8.41 -12.48
C ALA A 407 -12.05 -8.47 -10.95
N LYS A 408 -11.46 -9.48 -10.31
CA LYS A 408 -11.60 -9.75 -8.87
C LYS A 408 -10.28 -9.85 -8.13
N GLY A 409 -10.15 -9.12 -7.04
CA GLY A 409 -9.02 -9.30 -6.11
C GLY A 409 -7.63 -9.00 -6.69
N ASN A 410 -7.54 -8.32 -7.84
CA ASN A 410 -6.26 -8.00 -8.48
C ASN A 410 -5.55 -6.87 -7.74
N TYR A 411 -4.22 -6.83 -7.84
CA TYR A 411 -3.40 -5.72 -7.39
C TYR A 411 -2.72 -5.06 -8.60
N ILE A 412 -3.07 -3.80 -8.87
CA ILE A 412 -2.60 -3.02 -10.02
C ILE A 412 -1.92 -1.77 -9.49
N HIS A 413 -0.66 -1.53 -9.88
CA HIS A 413 0.12 -0.36 -9.46
C HIS A 413 1.34 -0.13 -10.35
N ALA A 414 1.99 1.01 -10.19
CA ALA A 414 3.25 1.36 -10.81
C ALA A 414 3.23 1.12 -12.33
N LEU A 415 2.23 1.69 -13.00
CA LEU A 415 2.10 1.64 -14.46
C LEU A 415 3.21 2.46 -15.13
N THR A 416 3.48 2.22 -16.41
CA THR A 416 4.57 2.91 -17.11
C THR A 416 4.05 4.09 -17.92
N TYR A 417 4.46 5.30 -17.54
CA TYR A 417 4.15 6.53 -18.28
C TYR A 417 5.17 6.83 -19.38
N TRP A 418 4.68 7.30 -20.52
CA TRP A 418 5.50 7.81 -21.62
C TRP A 418 5.09 9.24 -21.98
N SER A 419 6.03 10.18 -21.94
CA SER A 419 5.82 11.58 -22.31
C SER A 419 5.64 11.78 -23.82
N LYS A 420 5.93 10.74 -24.60
CA LYS A 420 5.67 10.68 -26.04
C LYS A 420 4.81 9.46 -26.32
N ASP A 421 3.64 9.71 -26.86
CA ASP A 421 2.67 8.70 -27.24
C ASP A 421 2.21 9.01 -28.68
N PRO A 422 2.19 8.02 -29.59
CA PRO A 422 1.61 8.21 -30.92
C PRO A 422 0.13 8.64 -30.91
N ALA A 423 -0.63 8.27 -29.88
CA ALA A 423 -2.06 8.60 -29.76
C ALA A 423 -2.32 9.97 -29.11
N HIS A 424 -1.43 10.43 -28.22
CA HIS A 424 -1.66 11.58 -27.36
C HIS A 424 -0.46 12.54 -27.34
N LYS A 425 -0.74 13.84 -27.49
CA LYS A 425 0.30 14.89 -27.52
C LYS A 425 0.86 15.23 -26.13
N ASP A 426 0.17 14.84 -25.06
CA ASP A 426 0.49 15.11 -23.66
C ASP A 426 1.07 13.89 -22.91
N GLY A 427 1.44 12.85 -23.66
CA GLY A 427 1.93 11.58 -23.14
C GLY A 427 0.81 10.56 -22.93
N THR A 428 1.16 9.37 -22.46
CA THR A 428 0.22 8.26 -22.31
C THR A 428 -0.86 8.57 -21.29
N HIS A 429 -2.09 8.20 -21.64
CA HIS A 429 -3.20 8.22 -20.71
C HIS A 429 -3.28 6.86 -20.03
N ASN A 430 -2.46 6.67 -19.00
CA ASN A 430 -2.42 5.41 -18.26
C ASN A 430 -3.65 5.28 -17.37
N ASP A 431 -4.27 4.10 -17.36
CA ASP A 431 -5.38 3.76 -16.49
C ASP A 431 -5.14 2.42 -15.76
N GLY A 432 -5.47 2.37 -14.47
CA GLY A 432 -5.42 1.11 -13.71
C GLY A 432 -6.37 0.08 -14.33
N ILE A 433 -7.62 0.47 -14.53
CA ILE A 433 -8.62 -0.27 -15.31
C ILE A 433 -9.35 0.71 -16.22
N GLN A 434 -9.35 0.45 -17.52
CA GLN A 434 -10.08 1.24 -18.51
C GLN A 434 -11.22 0.42 -19.11
N LEU A 435 -12.45 0.81 -18.82
CA LEU A 435 -13.63 0.34 -19.55
C LEU A 435 -13.85 1.27 -20.71
N GLN A 436 -13.71 0.76 -21.94
CA GLN A 436 -14.05 1.51 -23.14
C GLN A 436 -15.44 1.17 -23.67
N GLY A 437 -16.11 0.15 -23.13
CA GLY A 437 -17.50 -0.17 -23.48
C GLY A 437 -17.86 -1.64 -23.24
N GLY A 438 -19.16 -1.92 -23.18
CA GLY A 438 -19.70 -3.27 -23.19
C GLY A 438 -20.57 -3.63 -21.99
N GLU A 439 -21.17 -4.81 -22.07
CA GLU A 439 -22.11 -5.30 -21.05
C GLU A 439 -21.53 -6.43 -20.18
N ASN A 440 -22.12 -6.63 -18.99
CA ASN A 440 -21.80 -7.70 -18.04
C ASN A 440 -20.38 -7.62 -17.51
N ILE A 441 -20.08 -6.56 -16.75
CA ILE A 441 -18.75 -6.30 -16.22
C ILE A 441 -18.81 -6.19 -14.70
N LEU A 442 -17.95 -6.96 -14.01
CA LEU A 442 -17.81 -6.91 -12.56
C LEU A 442 -16.37 -6.58 -12.18
N ILE A 443 -16.17 -5.47 -11.49
CA ILE A 443 -14.89 -5.04 -10.93
C ILE A 443 -15.05 -5.06 -9.41
N SER A 444 -14.49 -6.08 -8.74
CA SER A 444 -14.76 -6.28 -7.32
C SER A 444 -13.53 -6.64 -6.49
N GLY A 445 -13.37 -5.97 -5.35
CA GLY A 445 -12.36 -6.36 -4.37
C GLY A 445 -10.91 -6.13 -4.81
N ASN A 446 -10.66 -5.35 -5.85
CA ASN A 446 -9.31 -5.08 -6.36
C ASN A 446 -8.60 -4.02 -5.50
N ASN A 447 -7.27 -4.01 -5.51
CA ASN A 447 -6.45 -2.88 -5.06
C ASN A 447 -5.83 -2.21 -6.27
N ILE A 448 -6.20 -0.97 -6.53
CA ILE A 448 -5.74 -0.21 -7.70
C ILE A 448 -5.09 1.06 -7.19
N VAL A 449 -3.80 1.19 -7.44
CA VAL A 449 -3.01 2.38 -7.14
C VAL A 449 -2.77 3.10 -8.46
N GLY A 450 -3.35 4.29 -8.59
CA GLY A 450 -3.21 5.16 -9.76
C GLY A 450 -1.88 5.90 -9.74
N ASP A 451 -0.78 5.18 -9.63
CA ASP A 451 0.57 5.69 -9.70
C ASP A 451 1.27 5.25 -10.98
N VAL A 452 2.18 6.09 -11.46
CA VAL A 452 3.00 5.80 -12.64
C VAL A 452 4.48 5.95 -12.34
N VAL A 453 5.29 5.19 -13.08
CA VAL A 453 6.73 5.31 -13.18
C VAL A 453 7.07 5.74 -14.61
N PRO A 454 7.88 6.79 -14.83
CA PRO A 454 8.30 7.16 -16.17
C PRO A 454 9.09 6.03 -16.83
N GLY A 455 8.73 5.68 -18.06
CA GLY A 455 9.46 4.74 -18.89
C GLY A 455 10.88 5.23 -19.19
N LYS A 456 11.78 4.32 -19.56
CA LYS A 456 13.18 4.66 -19.86
C LYS A 456 13.24 5.68 -21.02
N GLY A 457 13.81 6.85 -20.77
CA GLY A 457 13.90 7.93 -21.76
C GLY A 457 12.64 8.81 -21.87
N SER A 458 11.62 8.53 -21.07
CA SER A 458 10.46 9.41 -20.89
C SER A 458 10.77 10.55 -19.92
N ALA A 459 10.18 11.72 -20.15
CA ALA A 459 10.05 12.73 -19.09
C ALA A 459 9.01 12.27 -18.05
N ALA A 460 9.04 12.87 -16.87
CA ALA A 460 7.98 12.69 -15.88
C ALA A 460 6.68 13.38 -16.34
N PRO A 461 5.49 12.87 -15.94
CA PRO A 461 4.24 13.55 -16.21
C PRO A 461 4.22 14.92 -15.54
N VAL A 462 3.71 15.93 -16.26
CA VAL A 462 3.67 17.33 -15.79
C VAL A 462 2.87 17.48 -14.49
N ARG A 463 1.86 16.64 -14.29
CA ARG A 463 0.94 16.68 -13.15
C ARG A 463 1.31 15.66 -12.07
N GLY A 464 2.58 15.29 -11.95
CA GLY A 464 3.07 14.35 -10.94
C GLY A 464 2.90 12.88 -11.35
N LEU A 465 3.40 11.97 -10.51
CA LEU A 465 3.45 10.52 -10.76
C LEU A 465 2.10 9.83 -10.55
N TYR A 466 1.08 10.29 -11.27
CA TYR A 466 -0.27 9.74 -11.25
C TYR A 466 -0.68 9.19 -12.61
N THR A 467 -1.52 8.16 -12.60
CA THR A 467 -2.28 7.76 -13.79
C THR A 467 -3.27 8.86 -14.19
N THR A 468 -3.81 8.81 -15.41
CA THR A 468 -4.92 9.68 -15.80
C THR A 468 -6.13 9.37 -14.92
N THR A 469 -6.46 8.10 -14.77
CA THR A 469 -7.31 7.65 -13.67
C THR A 469 -6.93 6.27 -13.16
N ALA A 470 -7.26 5.96 -11.91
CA ALA A 470 -7.11 4.59 -11.43
C ALA A 470 -8.18 3.68 -12.06
N MET A 471 -9.40 4.18 -12.28
CA MET A 471 -10.45 3.50 -13.03
C MET A 471 -11.22 4.46 -13.93
N LEU A 472 -11.15 4.24 -15.25
CA LEU A 472 -11.93 4.97 -16.24
C LEU A 472 -13.14 4.13 -16.65
N LEU A 473 -14.34 4.66 -16.41
CA LEU A 473 -15.60 4.04 -16.79
C LEU A 473 -16.21 4.87 -17.92
N GLN A 474 -15.87 4.52 -19.17
CA GLN A 474 -16.32 5.21 -20.37
C GLN A 474 -16.92 4.25 -21.41
N GLN A 475 -17.47 4.81 -22.48
CA GLN A 475 -18.30 4.09 -23.47
C GLN A 475 -17.92 4.38 -24.93
N HIS A 476 -16.61 4.52 -25.17
CA HIS A 476 -16.03 4.85 -26.48
C HIS A 476 -16.32 3.81 -27.59
N VAL A 477 -16.30 2.53 -27.24
CA VAL A 477 -16.49 1.41 -28.17
C VAL A 477 -17.96 1.03 -28.27
N THR A 478 -18.60 0.74 -27.14
CA THR A 478 -20.02 0.37 -27.01
C THR A 478 -20.60 0.89 -25.70
N LYS A 479 -21.93 0.90 -25.58
CA LYS A 479 -22.64 1.31 -24.36
C LYS A 479 -22.23 0.44 -23.15
N LEU A 480 -22.07 1.07 -21.99
CA LEU A 480 -21.96 0.36 -20.71
C LEU A 480 -23.34 -0.06 -20.21
N LYS A 481 -23.49 -1.33 -19.83
CA LYS A 481 -24.72 -1.87 -19.23
C LYS A 481 -24.38 -3.02 -18.30
N ASN A 482 -25.09 -3.14 -17.18
CA ASN A 482 -24.82 -4.19 -16.20
C ASN A 482 -23.34 -4.18 -15.75
N VAL A 483 -22.86 -2.99 -15.38
CA VAL A 483 -21.51 -2.78 -14.85
C VAL A 483 -21.61 -2.53 -13.35
N VAL A 484 -20.86 -3.32 -12.58
CA VAL A 484 -20.78 -3.21 -11.12
C VAL A 484 -19.33 -3.01 -10.70
N VAL A 485 -19.08 -1.91 -10.01
CA VAL A 485 -17.79 -1.57 -9.40
C VAL A 485 -17.97 -1.53 -7.89
N GLU A 486 -17.45 -2.53 -7.19
CA GLU A 486 -17.72 -2.68 -5.77
C GLU A 486 -16.58 -3.19 -4.90
N GLN A 487 -16.52 -2.73 -3.65
CA GLN A 487 -15.57 -3.25 -2.65
C GLN A 487 -14.10 -3.13 -3.05
N ASN A 488 -13.78 -2.26 -4.03
CA ASN A 488 -12.41 -2.03 -4.46
C ASN A 488 -11.73 -1.03 -3.53
N TYR A 489 -10.41 -1.17 -3.41
CA TYR A 489 -9.51 -0.20 -2.80
C TYR A 489 -8.87 0.58 -3.92
N VAL A 490 -9.09 1.88 -3.96
CA VAL A 490 -8.62 2.73 -5.06
C VAL A 490 -7.97 3.96 -4.48
N ASP A 491 -6.75 4.24 -4.89
CA ASP A 491 -6.03 5.43 -4.46
C ASP A 491 -5.21 5.97 -5.62
N GLY A 492 -4.85 7.24 -5.59
CA GLY A 492 -4.09 7.84 -6.69
C GLY A 492 -4.93 8.18 -7.91
N GLY A 493 -4.22 8.44 -9.01
CA GLY A 493 -4.73 8.97 -10.26
C GLY A 493 -4.89 10.48 -10.21
N PHE A 494 -5.08 11.10 -11.37
CA PHE A 494 -5.66 12.43 -11.37
C PHE A 494 -7.01 12.34 -10.66
N THR A 495 -7.86 11.42 -11.11
CA THR A 495 -9.03 10.96 -10.35
C THR A 495 -8.88 9.47 -10.04
N SER A 496 -9.47 9.00 -8.95
CA SER A 496 -9.45 7.56 -8.67
C SER A 496 -10.49 6.81 -9.50
N ILE A 497 -11.72 7.31 -9.59
CA ILE A 497 -12.77 6.74 -10.43
C ILE A 497 -13.36 7.87 -11.27
N THR A 498 -13.24 7.79 -12.59
CA THR A 498 -13.94 8.68 -13.51
C THR A 498 -15.06 7.95 -14.21
N ILE A 499 -16.23 8.59 -14.24
CA ILE A 499 -17.42 8.14 -14.97
C ILE A 499 -17.67 9.14 -16.08
N ASP A 500 -17.39 8.74 -17.31
CA ASP A 500 -17.33 9.64 -18.45
C ASP A 500 -18.26 9.21 -19.59
N HIS A 501 -19.37 9.94 -19.73
CA HIS A 501 -20.35 9.74 -20.79
C HIS A 501 -19.88 10.25 -22.16
N SER A 502 -18.90 11.17 -22.19
CA SER A 502 -18.61 12.07 -23.33
C SER A 502 -17.98 11.39 -24.54
N ALA A 503 -17.66 10.10 -24.44
CA ALA A 503 -17.09 9.32 -25.53
C ALA A 503 -18.13 9.06 -26.65
N ASN A 504 -18.30 10.04 -27.55
CA ASN A 504 -18.77 10.07 -28.94
C ASN A 504 -19.91 9.17 -29.48
N LYS A 505 -20.60 8.32 -28.71
CA LYS A 505 -21.66 7.45 -29.27
C LYS A 505 -22.90 7.24 -28.42
N GLN A 506 -22.90 7.64 -27.15
CA GLN A 506 -23.97 7.29 -26.21
C GLN A 506 -24.22 8.46 -25.26
N SER A 507 -25.47 8.85 -25.05
CA SER A 507 -25.82 10.05 -24.30
C SER A 507 -25.92 9.84 -22.78
N HIS A 508 -25.96 8.59 -22.30
CA HIS A 508 -26.21 8.29 -20.90
C HIS A 508 -25.47 7.03 -20.41
N ILE A 509 -24.83 7.12 -19.24
CA ILE A 509 -24.22 5.99 -18.53
C ILE A 509 -25.14 5.51 -17.40
N ASP A 510 -25.34 4.19 -17.29
CA ASP A 510 -26.07 3.57 -16.18
C ASP A 510 -25.27 2.40 -15.60
N ILE A 511 -24.76 2.60 -14.38
CA ILE A 511 -23.84 1.68 -13.70
C ILE A 511 -24.04 1.68 -12.18
N THR A 512 -23.49 0.66 -11.52
CA THR A 512 -23.41 0.61 -10.05
C THR A 512 -21.99 0.83 -9.57
N VAL A 513 -21.79 1.81 -8.70
CA VAL A 513 -20.50 2.09 -8.03
C VAL A 513 -20.75 2.19 -6.53
N ARG A 514 -20.42 1.13 -5.79
CA ARG A 514 -20.84 0.99 -4.39
C ARG A 514 -19.77 0.39 -3.48
N ASN A 515 -19.77 0.74 -2.20
CA ASN A 515 -18.94 0.13 -1.17
C ASN A 515 -17.44 0.10 -1.48
N ASN A 516 -16.93 0.99 -2.35
CA ASN A 516 -15.49 1.11 -2.60
C ASN A 516 -14.82 1.94 -1.50
N TYR A 517 -13.52 1.73 -1.32
CA TYR A 517 -12.66 2.40 -0.34
C TYR A 517 -11.63 3.28 -1.07
N LEU A 518 -11.76 4.59 -0.90
CA LEU A 518 -11.00 5.59 -1.65
C LEU A 518 -9.93 6.20 -0.76
N GLY A 519 -8.67 6.19 -1.21
CA GLY A 519 -7.59 6.91 -0.53
C GLY A 519 -7.61 8.41 -0.85
N HIS A 520 -6.65 9.15 -0.28
CA HIS A 520 -6.57 10.61 -0.41
C HIS A 520 -5.49 11.07 -1.41
N ASN A 521 -4.82 10.15 -2.11
CA ASN A 521 -3.62 10.46 -2.90
C ASN A 521 -3.94 10.91 -4.33
N GLN A 522 -5.07 11.57 -4.58
CA GLN A 522 -5.34 12.12 -5.92
C GLN A 522 -4.50 13.37 -6.20
N TYR A 523 -4.28 13.65 -7.48
CA TYR A 523 -3.78 14.95 -7.89
C TYR A 523 -4.69 16.08 -7.36
N ALA A 524 -4.09 17.18 -6.91
CA ALA A 524 -4.81 18.34 -6.42
C ALA A 524 -4.92 19.39 -7.53
N TRP A 525 -6.09 19.51 -8.16
CA TRP A 525 -6.40 20.62 -9.08
C TRP A 525 -6.77 21.86 -8.29
N ASP A 526 -5.90 22.87 -8.30
CA ASP A 526 -6.10 24.13 -7.57
C ASP A 526 -6.44 23.89 -6.08
N GLY A 527 -5.79 22.88 -5.47
CA GLY A 527 -6.01 22.49 -4.08
C GLY A 527 -7.21 21.56 -3.83
N ALA A 528 -7.95 21.18 -4.88
CA ALA A 528 -9.08 20.26 -4.80
C ALA A 528 -8.76 18.86 -5.36
N LYS A 529 -9.25 17.83 -4.68
CA LYS A 529 -9.10 16.41 -5.00
C LYS A 529 -10.44 15.78 -5.31
N TYR A 530 -10.45 14.89 -6.30
CA TYR A 530 -11.66 14.25 -6.82
C TYR A 530 -11.48 12.73 -6.87
N PRO A 531 -11.72 12.00 -5.76
CA PRO A 531 -11.67 10.54 -5.75
C PRO A 531 -12.65 9.92 -6.73
N ILE A 532 -13.94 10.28 -6.65
CA ILE A 532 -14.94 9.90 -7.65
C ILE A 532 -15.38 11.15 -8.40
N ARG A 533 -15.20 11.12 -9.73
CA ARG A 533 -15.64 12.17 -10.64
C ARG A 533 -16.70 11.63 -11.58
N VAL A 534 -17.87 12.26 -11.58
CA VAL A 534 -18.94 12.06 -12.57
C VAL A 534 -18.90 13.24 -13.52
N VAL A 535 -18.62 12.98 -14.81
CA VAL A 535 -18.39 14.03 -15.81
C VAL A 535 -19.66 14.82 -16.14
N ASP A 536 -20.82 14.19 -16.09
CA ASP A 536 -22.10 14.87 -16.27
C ASP A 536 -23.15 14.14 -15.45
N ARG A 537 -23.76 14.85 -14.51
CA ARG A 537 -24.80 14.31 -13.64
C ARG A 537 -26.05 13.95 -14.43
N ALA A 538 -26.49 14.81 -15.36
CA ALA A 538 -27.71 14.60 -16.12
C ALA A 538 -27.59 13.42 -17.09
N ALA A 539 -26.37 13.15 -17.56
CA ALA A 539 -26.03 12.02 -18.42
C ALA A 539 -25.54 10.77 -17.68
N SER A 540 -25.70 10.69 -16.35
CA SER A 540 -25.22 9.56 -15.56
C SER A 540 -26.20 9.11 -14.47
N THR A 541 -26.58 7.84 -14.50
CA THR A 541 -27.21 7.14 -13.37
C THR A 541 -26.17 6.26 -12.70
N VAL A 542 -25.77 6.63 -11.47
CA VAL A 542 -24.73 5.91 -10.72
C VAL A 542 -25.31 5.41 -9.41
N THR A 543 -25.75 4.16 -9.40
CA THR A 543 -26.37 3.56 -8.21
C THR A 543 -25.31 3.24 -7.14
N GLY A 544 -25.64 3.51 -5.88
CA GLY A 544 -24.79 3.16 -4.73
C GLY A 544 -23.65 4.15 -4.43
N LEU A 545 -23.61 5.30 -5.12
CA LEU A 545 -22.52 6.27 -5.00
C LEU A 545 -22.24 6.73 -3.54
N SER A 546 -23.29 6.89 -2.73
CA SER A 546 -23.22 7.29 -1.32
C SER A 546 -22.67 6.22 -0.37
N THR A 547 -22.52 4.98 -0.84
CA THR A 547 -22.01 3.85 -0.02
C THR A 547 -20.49 3.71 -0.10
N ASN A 548 -19.84 4.43 -1.03
CA ASN A 548 -18.39 4.52 -1.10
C ASN A 548 -17.84 5.31 0.08
N LYS A 549 -16.65 4.95 0.55
CA LYS A 549 -16.09 5.44 1.81
C LYS A 549 -14.63 5.83 1.65
N TRP A 550 -14.15 6.71 2.53
CA TRP A 550 -12.73 6.93 2.71
C TRP A 550 -12.06 5.68 3.26
N ALA A 551 -10.91 5.31 2.69
CA ALA A 551 -10.22 4.07 2.99
C ALA A 551 -9.65 4.04 4.41
N ASP A 552 -9.29 5.18 4.99
CA ASP A 552 -8.74 5.30 6.34
C ASP A 552 -9.87 5.30 7.39
N THR A 553 -10.76 6.29 7.34
CA THR A 553 -11.79 6.58 8.35
C THR A 553 -13.04 5.73 8.20
N LYS A 554 -13.21 5.06 7.04
CA LYS A 554 -14.45 4.34 6.66
C LYS A 554 -15.69 5.23 6.60
N THR A 555 -15.52 6.55 6.69
CA THR A 555 -16.63 7.49 6.62
C THR A 555 -17.15 7.55 5.18
N PRO A 556 -18.48 7.63 4.97
CA PRO A 556 -19.04 7.76 3.63
C PRO A 556 -18.49 8.99 2.89
N LEU A 557 -18.23 8.83 1.60
CA LEU A 557 -17.95 9.96 0.73
C LEU A 557 -19.22 10.81 0.59
N THR A 558 -19.05 12.11 0.51
CA THR A 558 -20.14 13.05 0.26
C THR A 558 -19.83 13.92 -0.94
N GLU A 559 -20.87 14.56 -1.47
CA GLU A 559 -20.72 15.47 -2.58
C GLU A 559 -20.01 16.76 -2.15
N GLY A 560 -19.05 17.19 -2.97
CA GLY A 560 -18.41 18.49 -2.89
C GLY A 560 -16.89 18.42 -2.99
N THR A 561 -16.29 19.61 -3.06
CA THR A 561 -14.84 19.77 -3.12
C THR A 561 -14.18 19.09 -1.92
N ASN A 562 -13.22 18.19 -2.19
CA ASN A 562 -12.51 17.41 -1.16
C ASN A 562 -13.40 16.49 -0.29
N LYS A 563 -14.67 16.28 -0.67
CA LYS A 563 -15.61 15.42 0.08
C LYS A 563 -15.74 13.99 -0.48
N GLY A 564 -15.14 13.74 -1.64
CA GLY A 564 -14.99 12.41 -2.21
C GLY A 564 -15.76 12.18 -3.51
N ILE A 565 -16.90 12.85 -3.67
CA ILE A 565 -17.73 12.78 -4.88
C ILE A 565 -17.81 14.16 -5.52
N TYR A 566 -17.43 14.25 -6.79
CA TYR A 566 -17.50 15.47 -7.58
C TYR A 566 -18.30 15.24 -8.85
N PHE A 567 -19.22 16.17 -9.12
CA PHE A 567 -19.91 16.29 -10.39
C PHE A 567 -19.35 17.52 -11.07
N ASN A 568 -18.93 17.39 -12.33
CA ASN A 568 -18.65 18.57 -13.12
C ASN A 568 -19.92 19.43 -13.22
N LYS A 569 -19.72 20.75 -13.28
CA LYS A 569 -20.79 21.71 -13.50
C LYS A 569 -21.28 21.68 -14.93
#